data_AF-A0A2J6I2I7-F1
#
_entry.id   AF-A0A2J6I2I7-F1
#
_cell.length_a   1.000
_cell.length_b   1.000
_cell.length_c   1.000
_cell.angle_alpha   90.00
_cell.angle_beta   90.00
_cell.angle_gamma   90.00
#
_symmetry.space_group_name_H-M   'P 1'
#
loop_
_entity.id
_entity.type
_entity.pdbx_description
1 polymer ?
#
loop_
_entity_poly.entity_id
_entity_poly.type
_entity_poly.pdbx_seq_one_letter_code
_entity_poly.pdbx_strand_id
1 'polypeptide(L)'
;MKALRNFLDKQKPQFEKGGKLEKLHSMFDAVETLMYVPDKVTSSGAHIRDAIDMKRTMITVFIALIPALLFGMWNVGYQHFLSYGESPDFWTMFLYGFWKL
;
A
#
# COMPACT_ATOMS: atom_id res chain seq x y z
N MET A 1 -22.85 7.48 1.21
CA MET A 1 -22.62 6.05 0.88
C MET A 1 -22.59 5.23 2.18
N LYS A 2 -23.75 4.85 2.74
CA LYS A 2 -23.81 4.10 4.02
C LYS A 2 -23.48 2.60 3.84
N ALA A 3 -23.70 2.03 2.65
CA ALA A 3 -23.54 0.59 2.42
C ALA A 3 -22.09 0.09 2.58
N LEU A 4 -21.12 0.76 1.93
CA LEU A 4 -19.70 0.40 2.04
C LEU A 4 -19.14 0.61 3.45
N ARG A 5 -19.52 1.72 4.12
CA ARG A 5 -19.10 1.97 5.51
C ARG A 5 -19.66 0.93 6.48
N ASN A 6 -20.95 0.61 6.35
CA ASN A 6 -21.60 -0.43 7.15
C ASN A 6 -21.00 -1.82 6.90
N PHE A 7 -20.52 -2.10 5.68
CA PHE A 7 -19.87 -3.37 5.37
C PHE A 7 -18.49 -3.48 6.01
N LEU A 8 -17.69 -2.41 5.98
CA LEU A 8 -16.40 -2.37 6.67
C LEU A 8 -16.58 -2.44 8.19
N ASP A 9 -17.55 -1.69 8.74
CA ASP A 9 -17.84 -1.69 10.18
C ASP A 9 -18.31 -3.06 10.70
N LYS A 10 -18.99 -3.87 9.88
CA LYS A 10 -19.34 -5.26 10.21
C LYS A 10 -18.14 -6.20 10.27
N GLN A 11 -17.08 -5.91 9.50
CA GLN A 11 -15.90 -6.76 9.45
C GLN A 11 -14.81 -6.34 10.45
N LYS A 12 -14.76 -5.06 10.84
CA LYS A 12 -13.85 -4.52 11.87
C LYS A 12 -13.64 -5.40 13.10
N PRO A 13 -14.67 -5.98 13.73
CA PRO A 13 -14.50 -6.76 14.96
C PRO A 13 -13.63 -8.00 14.81
N GLN A 14 -13.46 -8.51 13.58
CA GLN A 14 -12.60 -9.67 13.30
C GLN A 14 -11.11 -9.31 13.25
N PHE A 15 -10.81 -8.03 13.02
CA PHE A 15 -9.46 -7.48 12.88
C PHE A 15 -9.00 -6.71 14.11
N GLU A 16 -9.88 -6.36 15.06
CA GLU A 16 -9.49 -5.71 16.32
C GLU A 16 -8.81 -6.68 17.31
N LYS A 17 -8.21 -6.14 18.38
CA LYS A 17 -7.52 -6.92 19.42
C LYS A 17 -8.45 -7.97 20.03
N GLY A 18 -8.12 -9.26 19.87
CA GLY A 18 -8.97 -10.39 20.27
C GLY A 18 -9.74 -11.07 19.12
N GLY A 19 -9.65 -10.57 17.90
CA GLY A 19 -10.22 -11.18 16.69
C GLY A 19 -9.30 -12.24 16.07
N LYS A 20 -9.87 -13.20 15.32
CA LYS A 20 -9.10 -14.26 14.62
C LYS A 20 -8.04 -13.72 13.65
N LEU A 21 -8.22 -12.50 13.14
CA LEU A 21 -7.38 -11.86 12.14
C LEU A 21 -6.63 -10.63 12.69
N GLU A 22 -6.38 -10.57 14.00
CA GLU A 22 -5.65 -9.47 14.67
C GLU A 22 -4.30 -9.16 14.00
N LYS A 23 -3.61 -10.18 13.46
CA LYS A 23 -2.35 -9.97 12.71
C LYS A 23 -2.51 -9.15 11.42
N LEU A 24 -3.69 -9.15 10.81
CA LEU A 24 -4.00 -8.41 9.59
C LEU A 24 -4.65 -7.04 9.87
N HIS A 25 -4.73 -6.64 11.14
CA HIS A 25 -5.30 -5.35 11.55
C HIS A 25 -4.68 -4.18 10.79
N SER A 26 -3.35 -4.17 10.64
CA SER A 26 -2.64 -3.10 9.94
C SER A 26 -3.00 -2.99 8.46
N MET A 27 -3.29 -4.12 7.80
CA MET A 27 -3.69 -4.11 6.39
C MET A 27 -5.12 -3.61 6.23
N PHE A 28 -6.01 -4.04 7.14
CA PHE A 28 -7.40 -3.58 7.17
C PHE A 28 -7.49 -2.08 7.45
N ASP A 29 -6.72 -1.57 8.43
CA ASP A 29 -6.65 -0.14 8.75
C ASP A 29 -6.11 0.71 7.59
N ALA A 30 -5.12 0.19 6.84
CA ALA A 30 -4.58 0.87 5.66
C ALA A 30 -5.64 0.99 4.55
N VAL A 31 -6.39 -0.09 4.29
CA VAL A 31 -7.49 -0.10 3.31
C VAL A 31 -8.63 0.82 3.73
N GLU A 32 -8.99 0.81 5.01
CA GLU A 32 -10.01 1.70 5.55
C GLU A 32 -9.59 3.17 5.45
N THR A 33 -8.36 3.51 5.84
CA THR A 33 -7.86 4.89 5.79
C THR A 33 -7.68 5.39 4.34
N LEU A 34 -7.44 4.48 3.38
CA LEU A 34 -7.45 4.82 1.96
C LEU A 34 -8.85 5.28 1.51
N MET A 35 -9.90 4.54 1.90
CA MET A 35 -11.27 4.84 1.46
C MET A 35 -11.99 5.92 2.28
N TYR A 36 -11.67 6.05 3.56
CA TYR A 36 -12.38 6.93 4.49
C TYR A 36 -11.42 7.80 5.31
N VAL A 37 -11.88 9.00 5.67
CA VAL A 37 -11.17 9.89 6.60
C VAL A 37 -11.36 9.36 8.03
N PRO A 38 -10.34 9.41 8.89
CA PRO A 38 -10.49 9.05 10.29
C PRO A 38 -11.54 9.91 11.00
N ASP A 39 -12.40 9.31 11.82
CA ASP A 39 -13.43 10.03 12.59
C ASP A 39 -12.85 10.79 13.81
N LYS A 40 -11.54 10.68 14.05
CA LYS A 40 -10.87 11.26 15.21
C LYS A 40 -10.40 12.69 14.92
N VAL A 41 -11.09 13.67 15.47
CA VAL A 41 -10.77 15.10 15.36
C VAL A 41 -10.27 15.67 16.69
N THR A 42 -9.42 16.69 16.64
CA THR A 42 -8.93 17.41 17.83
C THR A 42 -9.93 18.46 18.32
N SER A 43 -10.59 18.17 19.43
CA SER A 43 -11.67 19.02 19.97
C SER A 43 -11.19 20.27 20.74
N SER A 44 -10.04 20.24 21.43
CA SER A 44 -9.51 21.40 22.18
C SER A 44 -7.99 21.33 22.31
N GLY A 45 -7.33 22.50 22.32
CA GLY A 45 -5.88 22.64 22.47
C GLY A 45 -5.07 22.09 21.29
N ALA A 46 -4.63 22.96 20.39
CA ALA A 46 -3.64 22.64 19.37
C ALA A 46 -2.85 23.91 19.00
N HIS A 47 -1.53 23.82 18.94
CA HIS A 47 -0.67 24.93 18.53
C HIS A 47 -0.88 25.29 17.05
N ILE A 48 -1.01 24.28 16.19
CA ILE A 48 -1.33 24.40 14.76
C ILE A 48 -2.32 23.28 14.40
N ARG A 49 -3.33 23.60 13.60
CA ARG A 49 -4.27 22.63 13.01
C ARG A 49 -3.97 22.51 11.53
N ASP A 50 -3.63 21.30 11.09
CA ASP A 50 -3.39 20.97 9.69
C ASP A 50 -4.59 20.19 9.14
N ALA A 51 -4.91 20.42 7.86
CA ALA A 51 -5.92 19.70 7.11
C ALA A 51 -5.34 18.49 6.36
N ILE A 52 -4.01 18.38 6.27
CA ILE A 52 -3.35 17.30 5.54
C ILE A 52 -3.36 16.01 6.36
N ASP A 53 -3.98 14.97 5.80
CA ASP A 53 -3.85 13.61 6.30
C ASP A 53 -2.52 13.01 5.81
N MET A 54 -1.55 12.93 6.71
CA MET A 54 -0.22 12.37 6.41
C MET A 54 -0.28 10.92 5.92
N LYS A 55 -1.18 10.10 6.48
CA LYS A 55 -1.28 8.68 6.09
C LYS A 55 -1.82 8.55 4.67
N ARG A 56 -2.86 9.32 4.32
CA ARG A 56 -3.41 9.37 2.95
C ARG A 56 -2.39 9.88 1.94
N THR A 57 -1.66 10.94 2.29
CA THR A 57 -0.64 11.51 1.42
C THR A 57 0.48 10.50 1.14
N MET A 58 0.96 9.81 2.19
CA MET A 58 1.94 8.72 2.07
C MET A 58 1.45 7.58 1.17
N ILE A 59 0.20 7.13 1.33
CA ILE A 59 -0.37 6.07 0.49
C ILE A 59 -0.44 6.51 -0.98
N THR A 60 -0.80 7.76 -1.24
CA THR A 60 -0.88 8.30 -2.61
C THR A 60 0.50 8.29 -3.28
N VAL A 61 1.54 8.71 -2.56
CA VAL A 61 2.93 8.66 -3.03
C VAL A 61 3.37 7.21 -3.26
N PHE A 62 3.08 6.30 -2.32
CA PHE A 62 3.40 4.88 -2.47
C PHE A 62 2.77 4.29 -3.74
N ILE A 63 1.49 4.53 -3.98
CA ILE A 63 0.79 4.06 -5.18
C ILE A 63 1.43 4.64 -6.46
N ALA A 64 1.82 5.91 -6.44
CA ALA A 64 2.49 6.55 -7.56
C ALA A 64 3.89 5.95 -7.87
N LEU A 65 4.55 5.32 -6.89
CA LEU A 65 5.86 4.68 -7.07
C LEU A 65 5.76 3.26 -7.64
N ILE A 66 4.61 2.58 -7.54
CA ILE A 66 4.42 1.19 -8.01
C ILE A 66 4.79 1.02 -9.50
N PRO A 67 4.35 1.89 -10.44
CA PRO A 67 4.70 1.74 -11.85
C PRO A 67 6.20 1.86 -12.12
N ALA A 68 6.87 2.80 -11.43
CA ALA A 68 8.31 3.00 -11.55
C ALA A 68 9.09 1.80 -11.00
N LEU A 69 8.63 1.21 -9.89
CA LEU A 69 9.19 0.01 -9.30
C LEU A 69 9.06 -1.20 -10.23
N LEU A 70 7.89 -1.43 -10.83
CA LEU A 70 7.67 -2.53 -11.77
C LEU A 70 8.56 -2.39 -13.02
N PHE A 71 8.69 -1.16 -13.55
CA PHE A 71 9.61 -0.89 -14.65
C PHE A 71 11.07 -1.11 -14.24
N GLY A 72 11.45 -0.71 -13.02
CA GLY A 72 12.77 -0.95 -12.46
C GLY A 72 13.12 -2.44 -12.39
N MET A 73 12.19 -3.28 -11.91
CA MET A 73 12.36 -4.74 -11.87
C MET A 73 12.63 -5.32 -13.25
N TRP A 74 11.82 -4.95 -14.25
CA TRP A 74 12.05 -5.42 -15.62
C TRP A 74 13.39 -4.93 -16.18
N ASN A 75 13.73 -3.65 -15.98
CA ASN A 75 14.95 -3.04 -16.54
C ASN A 75 16.22 -3.66 -15.95
N VAL A 76 16.27 -3.93 -14.63
CA VAL A 76 17.41 -4.61 -14.00
C VAL A 76 17.63 -6.01 -14.60
N GLY A 77 16.55 -6.79 -14.78
CA GLY A 77 16.62 -8.08 -15.43
C GLY A 77 17.08 -7.99 -16.88
N TYR A 78 16.51 -7.06 -17.64
CA TYR A 78 16.87 -6.84 -19.04
C TYR A 78 18.36 -6.52 -19.20
N GLN A 79 18.90 -5.59 -18.41
CA GLN A 79 20.33 -5.25 -18.47
C GLN A 79 21.24 -6.41 -18.05
N HIS A 80 20.80 -7.21 -17.06
CA HIS A 80 21.53 -8.40 -16.65
C HIS A 80 21.67 -9.38 -17.83
N PHE A 81 20.57 -9.82 -18.43
CA PHE A 81 20.62 -10.82 -19.50
C PHE A 81 21.26 -10.30 -20.80
N LEU A 82 21.08 -9.01 -21.09
CA LEU A 82 21.78 -8.35 -22.20
C LEU A 82 23.30 -8.47 -22.05
N SER A 83 23.83 -8.38 -20.82
CA SER A 83 25.28 -8.50 -20.58
C SER A 83 25.83 -9.92 -20.80
N TYR A 84 24.99 -10.95 -20.65
CA TYR A 84 25.33 -12.35 -20.94
C TYR A 84 25.09 -12.74 -22.41
N GLY A 85 24.49 -11.87 -23.22
CA GLY A 85 24.14 -12.16 -24.61
C GLY A 85 22.95 -13.11 -24.77
N GLU A 86 22.19 -13.36 -23.69
CA GLU A 86 20.99 -14.18 -23.71
C GLU A 86 19.73 -13.30 -23.74
N SER A 87 18.72 -13.73 -24.49
CA SER A 87 17.41 -13.07 -24.52
C SER A 87 16.34 -14.00 -23.94
N PRO A 88 16.26 -14.11 -22.60
CA PRO A 88 15.26 -14.96 -21.97
C PRO A 88 13.88 -14.30 -21.97
N ASP A 89 12.88 -15.02 -21.50
CA ASP A 89 11.48 -14.56 -21.49
C ASP A 89 11.27 -13.35 -20.55
N PHE A 90 10.20 -12.59 -20.80
CA PHE A 90 9.81 -11.45 -19.98
C PHE A 90 9.71 -11.82 -18.49
N TRP A 91 9.12 -12.97 -18.17
CA TRP A 91 8.95 -13.40 -16.78
C TRP A 91 10.28 -13.71 -16.10
N THR A 92 11.23 -14.30 -16.82
CA THR A 92 12.57 -14.57 -16.29
C THR A 92 13.35 -13.30 -16.04
N MET A 93 13.25 -12.30 -16.92
CA MET A 93 13.83 -10.97 -16.71
C MET A 93 13.21 -10.29 -15.49
N PHE A 94 11.87 -10.28 -15.43
CA PHE A 94 11.14 -9.63 -14.34
C PHE A 94 11.39 -10.29 -12.98
N LEU A 95 11.37 -11.63 -12.91
CA LEU A 95 11.62 -12.37 -11.67
C LEU A 95 13.07 -12.24 -11.20
N TYR A 96 14.04 -12.22 -12.13
CA TYR A 96 15.43 -11.94 -11.77
C TYR A 96 15.57 -10.54 -11.16
N GLY A 97 14.98 -9.53 -11.81
CA GLY A 97 14.99 -8.17 -11.30
C GLY A 97 14.25 -8.04 -9.97
N PHE A 98 13.11 -8.71 -9.80
CA PHE A 98 12.36 -8.75 -8.53
C PHE A 98 13.17 -9.38 -7.40
N TRP A 99 13.93 -10.44 -7.65
CA TRP A 99 14.75 -11.09 -6.63
C TRP A 99 15.99 -10.26 -6.26
N LYS A 100 16.46 -9.42 -7.18
CA LYS A 100 17.69 -8.64 -7.01
C LYS A 100 17.44 -7.27 -6.36
N LEU A 101 16.26 -6.69 -6.56
CA LEU A 101 15.80 -5.44 -5.93
C LEU A 101 15.46 -5.67 -4.44
#